data_AF-A0A947RRM6-F1
#
_entry.id   AF-A0A947RRM6-F1
#
_cell.length_a   1.000
_cell.length_b   1.000
_cell.length_c   1.000
_cell.angle_alpha   90.00
_cell.angle_beta   90.00
_cell.angle_gamma   90.00
#
_symmetry.space_group_name_H-M   'P 1'
#
loop_
_entity.id
_entity.type
_entity.pdbx_description
1 polymer ?
#
loop_
_entity_poly.entity_id
_entity_poly.type
_entity_poly.pdbx_seq_one_letter_code
_entity_poly.pdbx_strand_id
1 'polypeptide(L)'
;MAGALGWLGEVTGLGAATLSKLLVTAALFIALWLIRWTWIAVTYRRTDDPRTRYRWRKAATYSLTIAGFILIGRVWLEGIQSLVTYLGLVSAGIAISLRDPIVNWFGWLFIGWRRPFTIGDRVQIGAIAGDIIDIGVSTFSLLEVASPERGEQSTGRIVHVPNGRIFVDPLTNMTQGFNYVWNEIPITITFESDWRRAKAILEGILRDHVESVSEEAAGFIRDASRKFLIRSAGVNPRVYTQIVSDGVELSLRYVCEARSRRPSSQVICEAILQAFLDEPSIDFAYKTSRIFRQTEEGKPELRI
;
A
#
# COMPACT_ATOMS: atom_id res chain seq x y z
N MET A 1 -26.27 -59.91 -6.67
CA MET A 1 -26.06 -58.90 -5.60
C MET A 1 -27.11 -57.79 -5.58
N ALA A 2 -27.61 -57.29 -6.71
CA ALA A 2 -28.58 -56.18 -6.73
C ALA A 2 -29.94 -56.50 -6.06
N GLY A 3 -30.51 -57.70 -6.25
CA GLY A 3 -31.82 -58.06 -5.66
C GLY A 3 -31.81 -58.21 -4.13
N ALA A 4 -30.73 -58.74 -3.55
CA ALA A 4 -30.62 -58.91 -2.10
C ALA A 4 -30.37 -57.58 -1.36
N LEU A 5 -29.64 -56.65 -1.98
CA LEU A 5 -29.41 -55.31 -1.45
C LEU A 5 -30.68 -54.45 -1.50
N GLY A 6 -31.52 -54.63 -2.52
CA GLY A 6 -32.82 -53.97 -2.63
C GLY A 6 -33.81 -54.43 -1.55
N TRP A 7 -33.97 -55.75 -1.37
CA TRP A 7 -34.85 -56.31 -0.35
C TRP A 7 -34.46 -55.91 1.08
N LEU A 8 -33.16 -55.93 1.40
CA LEU A 8 -32.67 -55.47 2.71
C LEU A 8 -32.86 -53.96 2.90
N GLY A 9 -32.71 -53.15 1.85
CA GLY A 9 -32.96 -51.71 1.90
C GLY A 9 -34.42 -51.36 2.21
N GLU A 10 -35.37 -52.10 1.64
CA GLU A 10 -36.82 -51.94 1.92
C GLU A 10 -37.20 -52.33 3.35
N VAL A 11 -36.55 -53.36 3.92
CA VAL A 11 -36.82 -53.84 5.29
C VAL A 11 -36.18 -52.96 6.37
N THR A 12 -34.99 -52.39 6.12
CA THR A 12 -34.26 -51.61 7.13
C THR A 12 -34.35 -50.10 6.96
N GLY A 13 -34.91 -49.61 5.86
CA GLY A 13 -35.00 -48.17 5.55
C GLY A 13 -33.64 -47.50 5.29
N LEU A 14 -32.57 -48.28 5.07
CA LEU A 14 -31.21 -47.77 4.85
C LEU A 14 -30.92 -47.70 3.35
N GLY A 15 -30.30 -46.61 2.91
CA GLY A 15 -29.89 -46.45 1.51
C GLY A 15 -28.93 -47.56 1.06
N ALA A 16 -29.08 -48.03 -0.18
CA ALA A 16 -28.29 -49.12 -0.74
C ALA A 16 -26.76 -48.90 -0.64
N ALA A 17 -26.31 -47.64 -0.68
CA ALA A 17 -24.91 -47.25 -0.49
C ALA A 17 -24.42 -47.40 0.97
N THR A 18 -25.29 -47.19 1.96
CA THR A 18 -24.97 -47.43 3.38
C THR A 18 -24.91 -48.93 3.65
N LEU A 19 -25.85 -49.69 3.07
CA LEU A 19 -25.88 -51.14 3.18
C LEU A 19 -24.63 -51.79 2.56
N SER A 20 -24.18 -51.32 1.40
CA SER A 20 -22.95 -51.82 0.78
C SER A 20 -21.70 -51.51 1.62
N LYS A 21 -21.59 -50.31 2.20
CA LYS A 21 -20.50 -49.94 3.12
C LYS A 21 -20.49 -50.80 4.39
N LEU A 22 -21.66 -51.11 4.95
CA LEU A 22 -21.79 -52.01 6.10
C LEU A 22 -21.37 -53.43 5.76
N LEU A 23 -21.78 -53.95 4.60
CA LEU A 23 -21.38 -55.29 4.15
C LEU A 23 -19.88 -55.38 3.85
N VAL A 24 -19.28 -54.36 3.22
CA VAL A 24 -17.84 -54.29 3.00
C VAL A 24 -17.08 -54.21 4.32
N THR A 25 -17.57 -53.41 5.27
CA THR A 25 -16.98 -53.32 6.62
C THR A 25 -17.05 -54.67 7.35
N ALA A 26 -18.20 -55.35 7.31
CA ALA A 26 -18.37 -56.68 7.89
C ALA A 26 -17.46 -57.72 7.22
N ALA A 27 -17.36 -57.71 5.89
CA ALA A 27 -16.46 -58.57 5.13
C ALA A 27 -14.99 -58.33 5.49
N LEU A 28 -14.58 -57.06 5.66
CA LEU A 28 -13.23 -56.70 6.11
C LEU A 28 -12.95 -57.21 7.53
N PHE A 29 -13.90 -57.08 8.45
CA PHE A 29 -13.76 -57.64 9.80
C PHE A 29 -13.58 -59.16 9.77
N ILE A 30 -14.39 -59.88 8.99
CA ILE A 30 -14.29 -61.33 8.82
C ILE A 30 -12.94 -61.71 8.20
N ALA A 31 -12.52 -61.01 7.14
CA ALA A 31 -11.24 -61.26 6.48
C ALA A 31 -10.05 -61.05 7.43
N LEU A 32 -10.03 -59.94 8.18
CA LEU A 32 -8.97 -59.67 9.16
C LEU A 32 -8.98 -60.68 10.31
N TRP A 33 -10.16 -61.12 10.75
CA TRP A 33 -10.30 -62.18 11.75
C TRP A 33 -9.76 -63.53 11.24
N LEU A 34 -10.08 -63.91 10.00
CA LEU A 34 -9.55 -65.13 9.37
C LEU A 34 -8.03 -65.06 9.16
N ILE A 35 -7.50 -63.92 8.72
CA ILE A 35 -6.05 -63.71 8.59
C ILE A 35 -5.37 -63.83 9.95
N ARG A 36 -5.94 -63.21 10.99
CA ARG A 36 -5.44 -63.35 12.36
C ARG A 36 -5.45 -64.82 12.82
N TRP A 37 -6.55 -65.52 12.57
CA TRP A 37 -6.71 -66.91 12.98
C TRP A 37 -5.72 -67.83 12.28
N THR A 38 -5.55 -67.70 10.96
CA THR A 38 -4.58 -68.49 10.18
C THR A 38 -3.14 -68.17 10.57
N TRP A 39 -2.79 -66.90 10.76
CA TRP A 39 -1.46 -66.49 11.18
C TRP A 39 -1.09 -67.06 12.56
N ILE A 40 -2.03 -67.01 13.50
CA ILE A 40 -1.86 -67.62 14.83
C ILE A 40 -1.76 -69.15 14.71
N ALA A 41 -2.66 -69.81 13.97
CA ALA A 41 -2.66 -71.26 13.80
C ALA A 41 -1.36 -71.80 13.16
N VAL A 42 -0.81 -71.09 12.16
CA VAL A 42 0.47 -71.43 11.53
C VAL A 42 1.64 -71.25 12.49
N THR A 43 1.61 -70.17 13.29
CA THR A 43 2.66 -69.90 14.30
C THR A 43 2.69 -70.99 15.38
N TYR A 44 1.51 -71.40 15.87
CA TYR A 44 1.40 -72.49 16.87
C TYR A 44 1.91 -73.83 16.32
N ARG A 45 1.76 -74.10 15.02
CA ARG A 45 2.27 -75.33 14.38
C ARG A 45 3.78 -75.34 14.10
N ARG A 46 4.44 -74.17 14.03
CA ARG A 46 5.84 -74.06 13.57
C ARG A 46 6.86 -73.70 14.66
N THR A 47 6.43 -73.29 15.84
CA THR A 47 7.34 -72.83 16.91
C THR A 47 6.89 -73.34 18.26
N ASP A 48 7.78 -73.94 19.05
CA ASP A 48 7.49 -74.43 20.41
C ASP A 48 7.90 -73.47 21.54
N ASP A 49 8.78 -72.50 21.25
CA ASP A 49 9.21 -71.50 22.23
C ASP A 49 8.09 -70.52 22.61
N PRO A 50 7.69 -70.46 23.91
CA PRO A 50 6.65 -69.56 24.40
C PRO A 50 6.93 -68.07 24.13
N ARG A 51 8.19 -67.64 24.16
CA ARG A 51 8.55 -66.22 23.92
C ARG A 51 8.33 -65.81 22.47
N THR A 52 8.70 -66.70 21.56
CA THR A 52 8.49 -66.50 20.11
C THR A 52 7.00 -66.46 19.78
N ARG A 53 6.19 -67.38 20.32
CA ARG A 53 4.71 -67.39 20.16
C ARG A 53 4.07 -66.08 20.65
N TYR A 54 4.49 -65.56 21.80
CA TYR A 54 3.98 -64.31 22.35
C TYR A 54 4.26 -63.11 21.44
N ARG A 55 5.50 -62.99 20.94
CA ARG A 55 5.91 -61.90 20.03
C ARG A 55 5.12 -61.91 18.73
N TRP A 56 4.96 -63.08 18.10
CA TRP A 56 4.18 -63.22 16.86
C TRP A 56 2.69 -62.92 17.05
N ARG A 57 2.09 -63.34 18.17
CA ARG A 57 0.69 -63.00 18.50
C ARG A 57 0.51 -61.49 18.67
N LYS A 58 1.44 -60.82 19.35
CA LYS A 58 1.43 -59.35 19.52
C LYS A 58 1.63 -58.64 18.18
N ALA A 59 2.59 -59.07 17.38
CA ALA A 59 2.84 -58.53 16.03
C ALA A 59 1.60 -58.66 15.14
N ALA A 60 1.03 -59.87 15.02
CA ALA A 60 -0.19 -60.10 14.25
C ALA A 60 -1.37 -59.24 14.75
N THR A 61 -1.50 -59.07 16.07
CA THR A 61 -2.53 -58.20 16.65
C THR A 61 -2.34 -56.75 16.24
N TYR A 62 -1.17 -56.17 16.47
CA TYR A 62 -0.94 -54.75 16.19
C TYR A 62 -0.97 -54.45 14.69
N SER A 63 -0.34 -55.28 13.86
CA SER A 63 -0.34 -55.10 12.41
C SER A 63 -1.75 -55.17 11.82
N LEU A 64 -2.57 -56.13 12.24
CA LEU A 64 -3.94 -56.29 11.74
C LEU A 64 -4.90 -55.23 12.30
N THR A 65 -4.69 -54.74 13.53
CA THR A 65 -5.46 -53.63 14.08
C THR A 65 -5.18 -52.33 13.31
N ILE A 66 -3.91 -52.03 13.02
CA ILE A 66 -3.53 -50.85 12.22
C ILE A 66 -4.11 -50.96 10.80
N ALA A 67 -3.95 -52.12 10.15
CA ALA A 67 -4.50 -52.37 8.82
C ALA A 67 -6.04 -52.23 8.81
N GLY A 68 -6.72 -52.76 9.83
CA GLY A 68 -8.17 -52.62 9.98
C GLY A 68 -8.62 -51.17 10.12
N PHE A 69 -7.92 -50.38 10.94
CA PHE A 69 -8.24 -48.95 11.10
C PHE A 69 -8.12 -48.19 9.78
N ILE A 70 -7.07 -48.45 8.98
CA ILE A 70 -6.86 -47.81 7.68
C ILE A 70 -7.93 -48.23 6.66
N LEU A 71 -8.20 -49.54 6.54
CA LEU A 71 -9.14 -50.09 5.56
C LEU A 71 -10.59 -49.66 5.86
N ILE A 72 -10.99 -49.74 7.12
CA ILE A 72 -12.33 -49.29 7.54
C ILE A 72 -12.42 -47.77 7.40
N GLY A 73 -11.39 -47.03 7.82
CA GLY A 73 -11.31 -45.59 7.63
C GLY A 73 -11.57 -45.20 6.17
N ARG A 74 -10.93 -45.88 5.21
CA ARG A 74 -11.11 -45.59 3.77
C ARG A 74 -12.56 -45.77 3.30
N VAL A 75 -13.25 -46.83 3.70
CA VAL A 75 -14.65 -47.13 3.30
C VAL A 75 -15.60 -46.01 3.74
N TRP A 76 -15.33 -45.40 4.90
CA TRP A 76 -16.17 -44.35 5.46
C TRP A 76 -15.72 -42.94 5.06
N LEU A 77 -14.43 -42.73 4.75
CA LEU A 77 -13.84 -41.44 4.36
C LEU A 77 -14.20 -40.99 2.94
N GLU A 78 -14.62 -41.88 2.03
CA GLU A 78 -15.03 -41.49 0.67
C GLU A 78 -16.16 -40.43 0.65
N GLY A 79 -17.01 -40.38 1.68
CA GLY A 79 -18.02 -39.31 1.82
C GLY A 79 -17.50 -38.01 2.46
N ILE A 80 -16.37 -38.08 3.17
CA ILE A 80 -15.76 -36.93 3.84
C ILE A 80 -14.88 -36.16 2.84
N GLN A 81 -14.21 -36.84 1.91
CA GLN A 81 -13.36 -36.19 0.92
C GLN A 81 -14.14 -35.24 -0.01
N SER A 82 -15.34 -35.62 -0.42
CA SER A 82 -16.23 -34.74 -1.22
C SER A 82 -16.68 -33.53 -0.42
N LEU A 83 -17.00 -33.71 0.86
CA LEU A 83 -17.35 -32.62 1.76
C LEU A 83 -16.18 -31.66 1.97
N VAL A 84 -14.96 -32.17 2.18
CA VAL A 84 -13.74 -31.35 2.32
C VAL A 84 -13.46 -30.56 1.04
N THR A 85 -13.61 -31.19 -0.13
CA THR A 85 -13.42 -30.52 -1.43
C THR A 85 -14.46 -29.42 -1.63
N TYR A 86 -15.73 -29.70 -1.32
CA TYR A 86 -16.82 -28.72 -1.39
C TYR A 86 -16.60 -27.56 -0.43
N LEU A 87 -16.27 -27.85 0.84
CA LEU A 87 -15.96 -26.82 1.83
C LEU A 87 -14.76 -25.98 1.41
N GLY A 88 -13.70 -26.60 0.87
CA GLY A 88 -12.55 -25.88 0.35
C GLY A 88 -12.92 -24.91 -0.78
N LEU A 89 -13.77 -25.35 -1.71
CA LEU A 89 -14.27 -24.50 -2.80
C LEU A 89 -15.14 -23.34 -2.28
N VAL A 90 -16.06 -23.63 -1.35
CA VAL A 90 -16.92 -22.61 -0.73
C VAL A 90 -16.09 -21.60 0.06
N SER A 91 -15.12 -22.06 0.85
CA SER A 91 -14.19 -21.19 1.60
C SER A 91 -13.37 -20.32 0.67
N ALA A 92 -12.88 -20.84 -0.46
CA ALA A 92 -12.18 -20.04 -1.46
C ALA A 92 -13.09 -18.94 -2.05
N GLY A 93 -14.34 -19.26 -2.37
CA GLY A 93 -15.32 -18.28 -2.83
C GLY A 93 -15.60 -17.17 -1.81
N ILE A 94 -15.77 -17.54 -0.53
CA ILE A 94 -15.95 -16.58 0.56
C ILE A 94 -14.71 -15.71 0.73
N ALA A 95 -13.51 -16.28 0.69
CA ALA A 95 -12.26 -15.55 0.83
C ALA A 95 -12.06 -14.53 -0.29
N ILE A 96 -12.38 -14.89 -1.53
CA ILE A 96 -12.32 -13.98 -2.68
C ILE A 96 -13.33 -12.83 -2.50
N SER A 97 -14.56 -13.16 -2.09
CA SER A 97 -15.62 -12.15 -1.91
C SER A 97 -15.35 -11.19 -0.75
N LEU A 98 -14.71 -11.66 0.33
CA LEU A 98 -14.44 -10.87 1.53
C LEU A 98 -13.06 -10.20 1.53
N ARG A 99 -12.30 -10.34 0.45
CA ARG A 99 -10.95 -9.78 0.34
C ARG A 99 -10.92 -8.30 0.69
N ASP A 100 -11.77 -7.48 0.07
CA ASP A 100 -11.70 -6.03 0.21
C ASP A 100 -12.11 -5.53 1.62
N PRO A 101 -13.21 -6.02 2.25
CA PRO A 101 -13.52 -5.72 3.65
C PRO A 101 -12.39 -6.10 4.60
N ILE A 102 -11.81 -7.30 4.44
CA ILE A 102 -10.71 -7.78 5.29
C ILE A 102 -9.49 -6.86 5.14
N VAL A 103 -9.11 -6.51 3.91
CA VAL A 103 -7.98 -5.60 3.64
C VAL A 103 -8.22 -4.22 4.26
N ASN A 104 -9.44 -3.69 4.20
CA ASN A 104 -9.78 -2.41 4.83
C ASN A 104 -9.66 -2.46 6.36
N TRP A 105 -10.09 -3.55 7.00
CA TRP A 105 -9.94 -3.73 8.45
C TRP A 105 -8.47 -3.82 8.87
N PHE A 106 -7.64 -4.54 8.13
CA PHE A 106 -6.19 -4.54 8.36
C PHE A 106 -5.58 -3.16 8.10
N GLY A 107 -6.09 -2.41 7.11
CA GLY A 107 -5.71 -1.02 6.87
C GLY A 107 -5.99 -0.14 8.09
N TRP A 108 -7.17 -0.25 8.68
CA TRP A 108 -7.52 0.46 9.91
C TRP A 108 -6.60 0.13 11.08
N LEU A 109 -6.35 -1.17 11.33
CA LEU A 109 -5.42 -1.62 12.36
C LEU A 109 -4.01 -1.07 12.13
N PHE A 110 -3.55 -1.08 10.88
CA PHE A 110 -2.25 -0.53 10.51
C PHE A 110 -2.19 0.99 10.73
N ILE A 111 -3.21 1.75 10.34
CA ILE A 111 -3.29 3.18 10.60
C ILE A 111 -3.26 3.45 12.11
N GLY A 112 -4.03 2.71 12.90
CA GLY A 112 -4.08 2.88 14.35
C GLY A 112 -2.76 2.55 15.06
N TRP A 113 -2.09 1.47 14.64
CA TRP A 113 -0.84 1.02 15.27
C TRP A 113 0.38 1.82 14.77
N ARG A 114 0.56 1.92 13.45
CA ARG A 114 1.76 2.52 12.86
C ARG A 114 1.67 4.04 12.75
N ARG A 115 0.45 4.60 12.80
CA ARG A 115 0.13 6.03 12.68
C ARG A 115 0.90 6.72 11.55
N PRO A 116 0.73 6.26 10.28
CA PRO A 116 1.30 6.94 9.13
C PRO A 116 0.68 8.34 8.89
N PHE A 117 -0.49 8.59 9.47
CA PHE A 117 -1.12 9.90 9.60
C PHE A 117 -2.08 9.87 10.79
N THR A 118 -2.50 11.05 11.22
CA THR A 118 -3.46 11.30 12.30
C THR A 118 -4.53 12.30 11.87
N ILE A 119 -5.61 12.41 12.64
CA ILE A 119 -6.66 13.40 12.38
C ILE A 119 -6.04 14.80 12.46
N GLY A 120 -6.31 15.62 11.45
CA GLY A 120 -5.73 16.95 11.27
C GLY A 120 -4.48 16.99 10.38
N ASP A 121 -3.89 15.85 10.03
CA ASP A 121 -2.75 15.82 9.12
C ASP A 121 -3.19 16.15 7.69
N ARG A 122 -2.34 16.91 6.98
CA ARG A 122 -2.48 17.12 5.54
C ARG A 122 -1.74 16.02 4.79
N VAL A 123 -2.48 15.24 4.03
CA VAL A 123 -1.94 14.10 3.30
C VAL A 123 -2.35 14.12 1.83
N GLN A 124 -1.56 13.46 1.01
CA GLN A 124 -1.90 13.14 -0.36
C GLN A 124 -1.79 11.63 -0.57
N ILE A 125 -2.85 11.03 -1.12
CA ILE A 125 -2.96 9.60 -1.39
C ILE A 125 -3.32 9.45 -2.86
N GLY A 126 -2.38 8.93 -3.65
CA GLY A 126 -2.47 8.97 -5.10
C GLY A 126 -2.67 10.40 -5.62
N ALA A 127 -3.79 10.63 -6.28
CA ALA A 127 -4.14 11.94 -6.87
C ALA A 127 -4.95 12.86 -5.94
N ILE A 128 -5.35 12.38 -4.76
CA ILE A 128 -6.25 13.12 -3.86
C ILE A 128 -5.43 13.69 -2.71
N ALA A 129 -5.49 15.00 -2.51
CA ALA A 129 -4.88 15.70 -1.39
C ALA A 129 -5.96 16.26 -0.46
N GLY A 130 -5.72 16.26 0.84
CA GLY A 130 -6.67 16.80 1.80
C GLY A 130 -6.23 16.66 3.25
N ASP A 131 -7.01 17.24 4.15
CA ASP A 131 -6.83 17.09 5.60
C ASP A 131 -7.64 15.91 6.13
N ILE A 132 -7.03 15.04 6.92
CA ILE A 132 -7.73 13.92 7.56
C ILE A 132 -8.71 14.47 8.60
N ILE A 133 -9.99 14.14 8.44
CA ILE A 133 -11.05 14.57 9.36
C ILE A 133 -11.55 13.42 10.26
N ASP A 134 -11.47 12.18 9.80
CA ASP A 134 -11.94 11.00 10.53
C ASP A 134 -11.26 9.72 10.05
N ILE A 135 -11.13 8.73 10.93
CA ILE A 135 -10.55 7.41 10.64
C ILE A 135 -11.50 6.33 11.16
N GLY A 136 -12.35 5.80 10.27
CA GLY A 136 -13.27 4.71 10.55
C GLY A 136 -12.69 3.33 10.26
N VAL A 137 -13.45 2.27 10.58
CA VAL A 137 -13.01 0.86 10.48
C VAL A 137 -12.79 0.40 9.02
N SER A 138 -13.60 0.88 8.08
CA SER A 138 -13.50 0.53 6.65
C SER A 138 -12.88 1.64 5.79
N THR A 139 -13.10 2.90 6.17
CA THR A 139 -12.67 4.08 5.42
C THR A 139 -12.14 5.15 6.36
N PHE A 140 -11.21 5.96 5.89
CA PHE A 140 -10.88 7.26 6.47
C PHE A 140 -11.41 8.37 5.57
N SER A 141 -11.66 9.54 6.16
CA SER A 141 -12.28 10.67 5.48
C SER A 141 -11.31 11.83 5.44
N LEU A 142 -11.26 12.52 4.31
CA LEU A 142 -10.43 13.71 4.13
C LEU A 142 -11.24 14.87 3.55
N LEU A 143 -10.98 16.08 4.05
CA LEU A 143 -11.46 17.32 3.46
C LEU A 143 -10.52 17.67 2.31
N GLU A 144 -11.03 17.54 1.08
CA GLU A 144 -10.25 17.67 -0.14
C GLU A 144 -9.70 19.08 -0.31
N VAL A 145 -8.46 19.14 -0.76
CA VAL A 145 -7.73 20.35 -1.10
C VAL A 145 -7.39 20.28 -2.59
N ALA A 146 -7.53 21.41 -3.29
CA ALA A 146 -7.24 21.50 -4.70
C ALA A 146 -5.76 21.20 -5.01
N SER A 147 -5.47 20.77 -6.24
CA SER A 147 -4.10 20.51 -6.67
C SER A 147 -3.19 21.73 -6.49
N PRO A 148 -1.85 21.55 -6.42
CA PRO A 148 -0.87 22.65 -6.35
C PRO A 148 -1.11 23.76 -7.37
N GLU A 149 -1.48 23.41 -8.60
CA GLU A 149 -1.79 24.32 -9.71
C GLU A 149 -3.03 25.20 -9.46
N ARG A 150 -3.98 24.72 -8.64
CA ARG A 150 -5.23 25.39 -8.30
C ARG A 150 -5.20 26.04 -6.92
N GLY A 151 -4.00 26.23 -6.35
CA GLY A 151 -3.77 27.05 -5.17
C GLY A 151 -4.05 26.38 -3.83
N GLU A 152 -4.13 25.04 -3.78
CA GLU A 152 -4.26 24.24 -2.54
C GLU A 152 -5.31 24.77 -1.56
N GLN A 153 -6.42 25.26 -2.09
CA GLN A 153 -7.55 25.68 -1.28
C GLN A 153 -8.47 24.49 -1.00
N SER A 154 -9.09 24.50 0.17
CA SER A 154 -10.14 23.52 0.49
C SER A 154 -11.26 23.62 -0.54
N THR A 155 -11.65 22.49 -1.11
CA THR A 155 -12.77 22.43 -2.07
C THR A 155 -14.12 22.32 -1.36
N GLY A 156 -14.11 22.12 -0.03
CA GLY A 156 -15.30 21.84 0.78
C GLY A 156 -15.86 20.42 0.59
N ARG A 157 -15.25 19.59 -0.25
CA ARG A 157 -15.68 18.20 -0.49
C ARG A 157 -15.06 17.26 0.52
N ILE A 158 -15.87 16.37 1.07
CA ILE A 158 -15.39 15.26 1.90
C ILE A 158 -15.22 14.04 1.01
N VAL A 159 -14.03 13.46 1.02
CA VAL A 159 -13.71 12.24 0.28
C VAL A 159 -13.49 11.11 1.27
N HIS A 160 -14.23 10.02 1.08
CA HIS A 160 -14.05 8.78 1.84
C HIS A 160 -13.16 7.83 1.07
N VAL A 161 -12.06 7.42 1.68
CA VAL A 161 -11.07 6.53 1.06
C VAL A 161 -11.05 5.21 1.82
N PRO A 162 -11.19 4.06 1.13
CA PRO A 162 -11.04 2.75 1.77
C PRO A 162 -9.67 2.60 2.42
N ASN A 163 -9.63 2.14 3.67
CA ASN A 163 -8.40 2.02 4.44
C ASN A 163 -7.34 1.16 3.75
N GLY A 164 -7.75 0.16 2.96
CA GLY A 164 -6.87 -0.72 2.21
C GLY A 164 -6.03 -0.01 1.15
N ARG A 165 -6.43 1.20 0.73
CA ARG A 165 -5.70 2.00 -0.25
C ARG A 165 -4.30 2.39 0.22
N ILE A 166 -4.06 2.47 1.52
CA ILE A 166 -2.73 2.80 2.09
C ILE A 166 -1.65 1.76 1.74
N PHE A 167 -2.03 0.55 1.36
CA PHE A 167 -1.09 -0.52 0.99
C PHE A 167 -0.75 -0.52 -0.51
N VAL A 168 -1.51 0.23 -1.31
CA VAL A 168 -1.41 0.23 -2.78
C VAL A 168 -0.91 1.58 -3.27
N ASP A 169 -1.53 2.65 -2.78
CA ASP A 169 -1.24 4.01 -3.21
C ASP A 169 -0.16 4.64 -2.31
N PRO A 170 0.80 5.39 -2.88
CA PRO A 170 1.77 6.12 -2.08
C PRO A 170 1.06 7.18 -1.24
N LEU A 171 1.46 7.27 0.03
CA LEU A 171 1.00 8.27 0.99
C LEU A 171 2.11 9.30 1.20
N THR A 172 1.83 10.56 0.85
CA THR A 172 2.66 11.71 1.18
C THR A 172 2.03 12.44 2.35
N ASN A 173 2.74 12.53 3.48
CA ASN A 173 2.29 13.31 4.62
C ASN A 173 3.07 14.63 4.67
N MET A 174 2.35 15.75 4.66
CA MET A 174 2.93 17.10 4.58
C MET A 174 3.06 17.78 5.96
N THR A 175 2.47 17.21 7.01
CA THR A 175 2.43 17.81 8.35
C THR A 175 3.05 16.92 9.43
N GLN A 176 3.23 15.62 9.17
CA GLN A 176 3.73 14.70 10.17
C GLN A 176 5.19 14.96 10.54
N GLY A 177 5.40 15.44 11.76
CA GLY A 177 6.72 15.69 12.34
C GLY A 177 7.41 16.96 11.85
N PHE A 178 6.91 17.57 10.77
CA PHE A 178 7.36 18.85 10.26
C PHE A 178 6.24 19.56 9.51
N ASN A 179 5.77 20.70 10.02
CA ASN A 179 4.66 21.46 9.43
C ASN A 179 5.08 22.41 8.30
N TYR A 180 6.35 22.39 7.89
CA TYR A 180 6.82 23.27 6.83
C TYR A 180 7.22 22.49 5.59
N VAL A 181 7.11 23.17 4.46
CA VAL A 181 7.46 22.65 3.14
C VAL A 181 8.37 23.65 2.45
N TRP A 182 9.18 23.13 1.54
CA TRP A 182 9.93 23.96 0.62
C TRP A 182 8.99 24.45 -0.47
N ASN A 183 8.91 25.77 -0.63
CA ASN A 183 8.20 26.40 -1.73
C ASN A 183 9.20 27.07 -2.67
N GLU A 184 8.90 27.03 -3.96
CA GLU A 184 9.72 27.62 -5.00
C GLU A 184 8.84 28.42 -5.96
N ILE A 185 9.20 29.68 -6.17
CA ILE A 185 8.50 30.61 -7.06
C ILE A 185 9.45 30.94 -8.22
N PRO A 186 9.25 30.36 -9.41
CA PRO A 186 10.07 30.68 -10.58
C PRO A 186 9.59 31.99 -11.23
N ILE A 187 10.51 32.91 -11.47
CA ILE A 187 10.27 34.16 -12.20
C ILE A 187 11.25 34.24 -13.36
N THR A 188 10.75 34.38 -14.58
CA THR A 188 11.61 34.52 -15.77
C THR A 188 11.65 35.98 -16.23
N ILE A 189 12.85 36.51 -16.42
CA ILE A 189 13.12 37.84 -16.96
C ILE A 189 13.81 37.74 -18.32
N THR A 190 13.72 38.78 -19.16
CA THR A 190 14.34 38.80 -20.49
C THR A 190 15.87 38.74 -20.42
N PHE A 191 16.53 38.38 -21.53
CA PHE A 191 18.01 38.36 -21.58
C PHE A 191 18.62 39.76 -21.54
N GLU A 192 17.85 40.77 -21.93
CA GLU A 192 18.21 42.18 -21.93
C GLU A 192 18.12 42.80 -20.53
N SER A 193 17.37 42.18 -19.62
CA SER A 193 17.20 42.65 -18.24
C SER A 193 18.49 42.53 -17.41
N ASP A 194 18.70 43.43 -16.46
CA ASP A 194 19.77 43.28 -15.46
C ASP A 194 19.39 42.20 -14.43
N TRP A 195 19.76 40.96 -14.74
CA TRP A 195 19.48 39.81 -13.88
C TRP A 195 20.13 39.90 -12.50
N ARG A 196 21.24 40.65 -12.35
CA ARG A 196 21.90 40.83 -11.05
C ARG A 196 21.09 41.78 -10.18
N ARG A 197 20.59 42.87 -10.78
CA ARG A 197 19.68 43.80 -10.11
C ARG A 197 18.39 43.11 -9.71
N ALA A 198 17.77 42.36 -10.63
CA ALA A 198 16.58 41.58 -10.35
C ALA A 198 16.79 40.60 -9.19
N LYS A 199 17.88 39.83 -9.22
CA LYS A 199 18.23 38.89 -8.14
C LYS A 199 18.36 39.59 -6.79
N ALA A 200 19.04 40.74 -6.73
CA ALA A 200 19.20 41.49 -5.49
C ALA A 200 17.87 41.98 -4.91
N ILE A 201 16.94 42.42 -5.77
CA ILE A 201 15.57 42.80 -5.38
C ILE A 201 14.82 41.60 -4.80
N LEU A 202 14.82 40.47 -5.52
CA LEU A 202 14.16 39.24 -5.07
C LEU A 202 14.73 38.71 -3.74
N GLU A 203 16.05 38.78 -3.55
CA GLU A 203 16.70 38.45 -2.28
C GLU A 203 16.28 39.41 -1.15
N GLY A 204 16.04 40.69 -1.45
CA GLY A 204 15.47 41.66 -0.51
C GLY A 204 14.06 41.28 -0.08
N ILE A 205 13.18 41.02 -1.05
CA ILE A 205 11.79 40.61 -0.79
C ILE A 205 11.74 39.34 0.08
N LEU A 206 12.61 38.36 -0.18
CA LEU A 206 12.70 37.15 0.64
C LEU A 206 13.11 37.44 2.08
N ARG A 207 14.09 38.31 2.32
CA ARG A 207 14.47 38.69 3.69
C ARG A 207 13.29 39.33 4.41
N ASP A 208 12.64 40.30 3.76
CA ASP A 208 11.56 41.07 4.39
C ASP A 208 10.34 40.20 4.76
N HIS A 209 10.05 39.15 3.98
CA HIS A 209 8.82 38.35 4.14
C HIS A 209 9.01 36.96 4.77
N VAL A 210 10.23 36.42 4.79
CA VAL A 210 10.49 35.02 5.21
C VAL A 210 11.40 34.92 6.44
N GLU A 211 12.21 35.94 6.74
CA GLU A 211 13.28 35.83 7.74
C GLU A 211 12.75 35.49 9.15
N SER A 212 11.57 36.01 9.53
CA SER A 212 10.89 35.67 10.80
C SER A 212 10.40 34.22 10.88
N VAL A 213 9.94 33.65 9.76
CA VAL A 213 9.47 32.26 9.68
C VAL A 213 10.66 31.28 9.75
N SER A 214 11.84 31.73 9.31
CA SER A 214 13.04 30.88 9.20
C SER A 214 13.66 30.50 10.54
N GLU A 215 13.59 31.34 11.58
CA GLU A 215 14.16 31.04 12.90
C GLU A 215 13.36 29.97 13.65
N GLU A 216 12.02 30.11 13.67
CA GLU A 216 11.11 29.11 14.21
C GLU A 216 11.21 27.80 13.42
N ALA A 217 11.16 27.89 12.09
CA ALA A 217 11.32 26.73 11.21
C ALA A 217 12.68 26.05 11.41
N ALA A 218 13.77 26.79 11.65
CA ALA A 218 15.09 26.21 11.91
C ALA A 218 15.12 25.39 13.21
N GLY A 219 14.37 25.80 14.24
CA GLY A 219 14.15 25.00 15.45
C GLY A 219 13.51 23.65 15.13
N PHE A 220 12.37 23.68 14.43
CA PHE A 220 11.65 22.47 14.04
C PHE A 220 12.44 21.59 13.05
N ILE A 221 13.18 22.17 12.11
CA ILE A 221 14.03 21.41 11.17
C ILE A 221 15.16 20.72 11.90
N ARG A 222 15.75 21.34 12.93
CA ARG A 222 16.78 20.68 13.75
C ARG A 222 16.21 19.46 14.47
N ASP A 223 15.03 19.57 15.07
CA ASP A 223 14.40 18.45 15.75
C ASP A 223 13.94 17.34 14.78
N ALA A 224 13.38 17.72 13.63
CA ALA A 224 13.03 16.80 12.56
C ALA A 224 14.26 16.11 11.97
N SER A 225 15.38 16.81 11.77
CA SER A 225 16.62 16.23 11.24
C SER A 225 17.19 15.15 12.16
N ARG A 226 17.05 15.32 13.48
CA ARG A 226 17.43 14.30 14.49
C ARG A 226 16.54 13.07 14.41
N LYS A 227 15.24 13.26 14.19
CA LYS A 227 14.24 12.17 14.14
C LYS A 227 14.24 11.42 12.81
N PHE A 228 14.48 12.10 11.70
CA PHE A 228 14.32 11.57 10.34
C PHE A 228 15.62 11.45 9.53
N LEU A 229 16.79 11.72 10.15
CA LEU A 229 18.12 11.68 9.49
C LEU A 229 18.19 12.51 8.20
N ILE A 230 17.40 13.59 8.13
CA ILE A 230 17.41 14.51 7.00
C ILE A 230 18.73 15.30 7.07
N ARG A 231 19.66 15.05 6.15
CA ARG A 231 20.85 15.91 6.00
C ARG A 231 20.36 17.32 5.78
N SER A 232 20.73 18.23 6.68
CA SER A 232 20.27 19.62 6.67
C SER A 232 20.64 20.28 5.35
N ALA A 233 19.69 20.31 4.40
CA ALA A 233 19.67 21.32 3.37
C ALA A 233 19.33 22.63 4.10
N GLY A 234 20.24 23.59 4.09
CA GLY A 234 20.11 24.81 4.89
C GLY A 234 18.78 25.52 4.63
N VAL A 235 18.10 25.93 5.72
CA VAL A 235 16.75 26.53 5.78
C VAL A 235 16.67 27.92 5.12
N ASN A 236 17.83 28.52 4.89
CA ASN A 236 17.93 29.91 4.50
C ASN A 236 17.28 30.14 3.13
N PRO A 237 16.42 31.16 2.99
CA PRO A 237 15.84 31.52 1.71
C PRO A 237 16.94 31.94 0.73
N ARG A 238 16.81 31.51 -0.53
CA ARG A 238 17.81 31.76 -1.58
C ARG A 238 17.16 31.93 -2.94
N VAL A 239 17.78 32.73 -3.79
CA VAL A 239 17.41 32.87 -5.21
C VAL A 239 18.38 32.09 -6.07
N TYR A 240 17.89 31.06 -6.75
CA TYR A 240 18.63 30.31 -7.75
C TYR A 240 18.54 31.01 -9.10
N THR A 241 19.57 30.85 -9.92
CA THR A 241 19.64 31.48 -11.25
C THR A 241 19.89 30.39 -12.27
N GLN A 242 19.01 30.31 -13.27
CA GLN A 242 19.06 29.33 -14.34
C GLN A 242 18.82 30.03 -15.68
N ILE A 243 19.48 29.56 -16.74
CA ILE A 243 19.22 30.02 -18.11
C ILE A 243 18.14 29.10 -18.71
N VAL A 244 17.06 29.68 -19.23
CA VAL A 244 15.95 28.96 -19.88
C VAL A 244 15.77 29.44 -21.33
N SER A 245 14.87 28.82 -22.10
CA SER A 245 14.67 29.14 -23.53
C SER A 245 14.28 30.60 -23.78
N ASP A 246 13.46 31.14 -22.89
CA ASP A 246 12.80 32.43 -23.07
C ASP A 246 13.43 33.55 -22.21
N GLY A 247 14.54 33.28 -21.50
CA GLY A 247 15.20 34.27 -20.66
C GLY A 247 16.08 33.70 -19.53
N VAL A 248 16.24 34.48 -18.47
CA VAL A 248 16.90 34.07 -17.22
C VAL A 248 15.83 33.80 -16.16
N GLU A 249 15.78 32.57 -15.66
CA GLU A 249 14.90 32.18 -14.56
C GLU A 249 15.57 32.42 -13.21
N LEU A 250 14.88 33.16 -12.34
CA LEU A 250 15.24 33.42 -10.96
C LEU A 250 14.22 32.72 -10.06
N SER A 251 14.63 31.64 -9.41
CA SER A 251 13.74 30.81 -8.59
C SER A 251 13.94 31.11 -7.11
N LEU A 252 12.93 31.71 -6.50
CA LEU A 252 12.91 32.05 -5.08
C LEU A 252 12.54 30.80 -4.28
N ARG A 253 13.51 30.22 -3.58
CA ARG A 253 13.31 29.03 -2.74
C ARG A 253 13.34 29.40 -1.28
N TYR A 254 12.30 28.99 -0.56
CA TYR A 254 12.15 29.28 0.86
C TYR A 254 11.31 28.23 1.59
N VAL A 255 11.31 28.26 2.92
CA VAL A 255 10.51 27.39 3.77
C VAL A 255 9.29 28.15 4.27
N CYS A 256 8.11 27.53 4.19
CA CYS A 256 6.87 28.05 4.74
C CYS A 256 6.03 26.92 5.33
N GLU A 257 5.10 27.25 6.21
CA GLU A 257 4.15 26.26 6.71
C GLU A 257 3.32 25.65 5.55
N ALA A 258 3.05 24.35 5.60
CA ALA A 258 2.32 23.62 4.56
C ALA A 258 0.94 24.22 4.26
N ARG A 259 0.26 24.75 5.29
CA ARG A 259 -1.06 25.41 5.15
C ARG A 259 -0.96 26.85 4.66
N SER A 260 0.19 27.50 4.87
CA SER A 260 0.44 28.91 4.56
C SER A 260 1.19 29.11 3.23
N ARG A 261 1.43 28.03 2.48
CA ARG A 261 2.14 28.07 1.18
C ARG A 261 1.53 29.06 0.19
N ARG A 262 0.20 29.01 0.00
CA ARG A 262 -0.51 29.88 -0.94
C ARG A 262 -0.54 31.35 -0.48
N PRO A 263 -0.94 31.69 0.76
CA PRO A 263 -0.86 33.06 1.27
C PRO A 263 0.55 33.64 1.18
N SER A 264 1.57 32.87 1.56
CA SER A 264 2.97 33.32 1.47
C SER A 264 3.40 33.57 0.03
N SER A 265 3.04 32.66 -0.89
CA SER A 265 3.33 32.85 -2.33
C SER A 265 2.64 34.09 -2.88
N GLN A 266 1.41 34.37 -2.46
CA GLN A 266 0.66 35.54 -2.93
C GLN A 266 1.37 36.83 -2.53
N VAL A 267 1.71 36.99 -1.25
CA VAL A 267 2.37 38.22 -0.75
C VAL A 267 3.71 38.44 -1.47
N ILE A 268 4.50 37.38 -1.63
CA ILE A 268 5.79 37.46 -2.34
C ILE A 268 5.56 37.82 -3.82
N CYS A 269 4.62 37.18 -4.51
CA CYS A 269 4.33 37.48 -5.92
C CYS A 269 3.85 38.92 -6.12
N GLU A 270 2.97 39.44 -5.25
CA GLU A 270 2.51 40.83 -5.32
C GLU A 270 3.67 41.81 -5.09
N ALA A 271 4.55 41.53 -4.12
CA ALA A 271 5.75 42.33 -3.89
C ALA A 271 6.72 42.31 -5.08
N ILE A 272 6.89 41.16 -5.75
CA ILE A 272 7.74 41.03 -6.95
C ILE A 272 7.16 41.86 -8.10
N LEU A 273 5.85 41.75 -8.34
CA LEU A 273 5.18 42.52 -9.39
C LEU A 273 5.36 44.01 -9.17
N GLN A 274 5.16 44.49 -7.95
CA GLN A 274 5.35 45.90 -7.62
C GLN A 274 6.81 46.34 -7.82
N ALA A 275 7.77 45.57 -7.28
CA ALA A 275 9.18 45.94 -7.34
C ALA A 275 9.74 45.94 -8.77
N PHE A 276 9.26 45.06 -9.64
CA PHE A 276 9.70 45.01 -11.04
C PHE A 276 9.01 46.10 -11.88
N LEU A 277 7.77 46.48 -11.56
CA LEU A 277 7.12 47.64 -12.21
C LEU A 277 7.87 48.96 -11.93
N ASP A 278 8.47 49.08 -10.74
CA ASP A 278 9.21 50.27 -10.32
C ASP A 278 10.68 50.29 -10.84
N GLU A 279 11.15 49.23 -11.50
CA GLU A 279 12.54 49.09 -11.96
C GLU A 279 12.62 48.95 -13.50
N PRO A 280 12.92 50.03 -14.23
CA PRO A 280 12.90 50.06 -15.70
C PRO A 280 13.93 49.14 -16.39
N SER A 281 14.88 48.60 -15.62
CA SER A 281 15.94 47.71 -16.12
C SER A 281 15.55 46.23 -16.14
N ILE A 282 14.31 45.91 -15.75
CA ILE A 282 13.82 44.54 -15.61
C ILE A 282 12.49 44.39 -16.34
N ASP A 283 12.44 43.45 -17.28
CA ASP A 283 11.23 43.05 -17.99
C ASP A 283 10.93 41.57 -17.74
N PHE A 284 9.66 41.26 -17.49
CA PHE A 284 9.21 39.86 -17.44
C PHE A 284 9.33 39.22 -18.82
N ALA A 285 9.87 37.99 -18.84
CA ALA A 285 9.90 37.21 -20.06
C ALA A 285 8.50 36.68 -20.39
N TYR A 286 8.16 36.76 -21.67
CA TYR A 286 7.03 36.07 -22.27
C TYR A 286 7.54 35.25 -23.45
N LYS A 287 6.79 34.21 -23.83
CA LYS A 287 7.15 33.40 -24.99
C LYS A 287 7.25 34.30 -26.22
N THR A 288 8.46 34.44 -26.76
CA THR A 288 8.74 35.33 -27.88
C THR A 288 9.52 34.57 -28.95
N SER A 289 9.27 34.94 -30.21
CA SER A 289 10.02 34.42 -31.36
C SER A 289 10.75 35.58 -32.03
N ARG A 290 12.09 35.58 -31.99
CA ARG A 290 12.89 36.55 -32.72
C ARG A 290 13.21 36.01 -34.11
N ILE A 291 12.88 36.79 -35.13
CA ILE A 291 13.38 36.56 -36.48
C ILE A 291 14.75 37.20 -36.56
N PHE A 292 15.79 36.37 -36.67
CA PHE A 292 17.16 36.85 -36.82
C PHE A 292 17.55 36.90 -38.29
N ARG A 293 17.84 38.12 -38.78
CA ARG A 293 18.36 38.33 -40.13
C ARG A 293 19.87 38.52 -40.07
N GLN A 294 20.59 37.49 -40.52
CA GLN A 294 22.06 37.48 -40.54
C GLN A 294 22.67 38.71 -41.23
N THR A 295 22.05 39.18 -42.32
CA THR A 295 22.51 40.33 -43.11
C THR A 295 22.44 41.67 -42.35
N GLU A 296 21.51 41.79 -41.41
CA GLU A 296 21.26 43.04 -40.67
C GLU A 296 21.90 43.00 -39.26
N GLU A 297 21.79 41.86 -38.57
CA GLU A 297 22.10 41.72 -37.15
C GLU A 297 23.29 40.79 -36.87
N GLY A 298 23.78 40.08 -37.88
CA GLY A 298 24.89 39.13 -37.75
C GLY A 298 26.19 39.78 -37.28
N LYS A 299 27.19 38.94 -36.95
CA LYS A 299 28.53 39.45 -36.64
C LYS A 299 29.04 40.31 -37.81
N PRO A 300 29.78 41.40 -37.55
CA PRO A 300 30.18 42.35 -38.59
C PRO A 300 30.87 41.67 -39.79
N GLU A 301 31.64 40.63 -39.51
CA GLU A 301 32.40 39.83 -40.49
C GLU A 301 31.52 38.97 -41.42
N LEU A 302 30.24 38.79 -41.10
CA LEU A 302 29.31 37.88 -41.79
C LEU A 302 28.13 38.61 -42.43
N ARG A 303 28.10 39.95 -42.38
CA ARG A 303 27.11 40.78 -43.08
C ARG A 303 27.59 40.94 -44.52
N ILE A 304 27.10 40.08 -45.42
CA ILE A 304 27.33 40.16 -46.88
C ILE A 304 26.25 41.03 -47.51
#